data_AF-A0A228HLZ2-F1
#
_entry.id   AF-A0A228HLZ2-F1
#
_cell.length_a   1.000
_cell.length_b   1.000
_cell.length_c   1.000
_cell.angle_alpha   90.00
_cell.angle_beta   90.00
_cell.angle_gamma   90.00
#
_symmetry.space_group_name_H-M   'P 1'
#
loop_
_entity.id
_entity.type
_entity.pdbx_description
1 polymer ?
#
loop_
_entity_poly.entity_id
_entity_poly.type
_entity_poly.pdbx_seq_one_letter_code
_entity_poly.pdbx_strand_id
1 'polypeptide(L)'
;MRFVRDIISTFGDALIDWPVGTIIGSILFLLMLALVVILVCLGAAGIYHLLDFFGMPVASREGTVRDKAFRPAYTEYIYVYNAATKTSMPTPIFHPDRWTLDVDIGIGSDSVDVTGSFYEKVVCGSSIVAQYKVGRISGRINVTGVRA
;
A
#
# COMPACT_ATOMS: atom_id res chain seq x y z
N MET A 1 16.11 -33.13 -17.43
CA MET A 1 16.80 -32.21 -18.37
C MET A 1 16.24 -32.25 -19.79
N ARG A 2 15.88 -33.42 -20.37
CA ARG A 2 15.26 -33.50 -21.70
C ARG A 2 13.90 -32.79 -21.78
N PHE A 3 13.00 -33.04 -20.83
CA PHE A 3 11.67 -32.42 -20.77
C PHE A 3 11.67 -30.87 -20.81
N VAL A 4 12.55 -30.22 -20.04
CA VAL A 4 12.66 -28.74 -20.04
C VAL A 4 13.21 -28.22 -21.37
N ARG A 5 14.16 -28.96 -21.97
CA ARG A 5 14.72 -28.62 -23.28
C ARG A 5 13.67 -28.75 -24.38
N ASP A 6 12.85 -29.80 -24.33
CA ASP A 6 11.80 -30.07 -25.31
C ASP A 6 10.71 -28.99 -25.25
N ILE A 7 10.31 -28.56 -24.04
CA ILE A 7 9.40 -27.43 -23.86
C ILE A 7 9.98 -26.15 -24.46
N ILE A 8 11.24 -25.82 -24.14
CA ILE A 8 11.88 -24.60 -24.65
C ILE A 8 12.00 -24.62 -26.18
N SER A 9 12.33 -25.77 -26.78
CA SER A 9 12.38 -25.89 -28.24
C SER A 9 11.01 -25.76 -28.88
N THR A 10 9.96 -26.38 -28.32
CA THR A 10 8.60 -26.26 -28.86
C THR A 10 8.08 -24.82 -28.78
N PHE A 11 8.39 -24.09 -27.70
CA PHE A 11 8.07 -22.67 -27.61
C PHE A 11 8.88 -21.82 -28.60
N GLY A 12 10.16 -22.15 -28.80
CA GLY A 12 11.02 -21.47 -29.79
C GLY A 12 10.50 -21.66 -31.22
N ASP A 13 10.13 -22.88 -31.58
CA ASP A 13 9.60 -23.22 -32.90
C ASP A 13 8.23 -22.53 -33.12
N ALA A 14 7.35 -22.56 -32.12
CA ALA A 14 6.05 -21.86 -32.17
C ALA A 14 6.16 -20.32 -32.23
N LEU A 15 7.26 -19.74 -31.75
CA LEU A 15 7.57 -18.30 -31.86
C LEU A 15 8.07 -17.91 -33.25
N ILE A 16 8.67 -18.84 -33.99
CA ILE A 16 9.19 -18.64 -35.35
C ILE A 16 8.09 -18.90 -36.40
N ASP A 17 7.11 -19.75 -36.08
CA ASP A 17 6.00 -20.08 -36.99
C ASP A 17 5.04 -18.90 -37.22
N TRP A 18 4.90 -18.50 -38.49
CA TRP A 18 3.86 -17.56 -38.91
C TRP A 18 2.53 -18.28 -39.14
N PRO A 19 1.38 -17.78 -38.64
CA PRO A 19 1.15 -16.49 -37.99
C PRO A 19 1.18 -16.52 -36.45
N VAL A 20 1.32 -17.70 -35.84
CA VAL A 20 1.15 -17.92 -34.39
C VAL A 20 2.20 -17.17 -33.57
N GLY A 21 3.47 -17.23 -33.98
CA GLY A 21 4.57 -16.54 -33.33
C GLY A 21 4.44 -15.02 -33.34
N THR A 22 3.82 -14.45 -34.38
CA THR A 22 3.55 -13.00 -34.46
C THR A 22 2.42 -12.60 -33.52
N ILE A 23 1.39 -13.43 -33.36
CA ILE A 23 0.31 -13.20 -32.39
C ILE A 23 0.87 -13.27 -30.97
N ILE A 24 1.64 -14.31 -30.64
CA ILE A 24 2.27 -14.49 -29.33
C ILE A 24 3.24 -13.33 -29.04
N GLY A 25 4.09 -12.98 -30.01
CA GLY A 25 5.04 -11.86 -29.88
C GLY A 25 4.34 -10.52 -29.66
N SER A 26 3.24 -10.26 -30.37
CA SER A 26 2.45 -9.03 -30.20
C SER A 26 1.81 -8.94 -28.82
N ILE A 27 1.26 -10.06 -28.30
CA ILE A 27 0.69 -10.12 -26.96
C ILE A 27 1.77 -9.86 -25.91
N LEU A 28 2.92 -10.53 -26.01
CA LEU A 28 4.05 -10.34 -25.09
C LEU A 28 4.57 -8.90 -25.12
N PHE A 29 4.66 -8.29 -26.30
CA PHE A 29 5.06 -6.90 -26.46
C PHE A 29 4.08 -5.93 -25.78
N LEU A 30 2.77 -6.12 -25.98
CA LEU A 30 1.74 -5.29 -25.33
C LEU A 30 1.77 -5.45 -23.80
N LEU A 31 1.96 -6.66 -23.29
CA LEU A 31 2.10 -6.92 -21.85
C LEU A 31 3.35 -6.24 -21.28
N MET A 32 4.48 -6.32 -21.98
CA MET A 32 5.71 -5.64 -21.58
C MET A 32 5.54 -4.11 -21.59
N LEU A 33 4.91 -3.56 -22.62
CA LEU A 33 4.63 -2.13 -22.69
C LEU A 33 3.72 -1.67 -21.54
N ALA A 34 2.64 -2.41 -21.28
CA ALA A 34 1.74 -2.14 -20.16
C ALA A 34 2.47 -2.18 -18.82
N LEU A 35 3.34 -3.17 -18.60
CA LEU A 35 4.15 -3.27 -17.40
C LEU A 35 5.08 -2.06 -17.23
N VAL A 36 5.77 -1.64 -18.29
CA VAL A 36 6.65 -0.46 -18.26
C VAL A 36 5.85 0.79 -17.89
N VAL A 37 4.67 0.99 -18.49
CA VAL A 37 3.80 2.13 -18.16
C VAL A 37 3.38 2.10 -16.69
N ILE A 38 2.94 0.95 -16.18
CA ILE A 38 2.56 0.79 -14.77
C ILE A 38 3.72 1.15 -13.84
N LEU A 39 4.94 0.67 -14.12
CA LEU A 39 6.12 0.97 -13.31
C LEU A 39 6.48 2.45 -13.32
N VAL A 40 6.40 3.11 -14.49
CA VAL A 40 6.64 4.56 -14.59
C VAL A 40 5.59 5.35 -13.80
N CYS A 41 4.30 4.97 -13.93
CA CYS A 41 3.23 5.60 -13.16
C CYS A 41 3.42 5.43 -11.65
N LEU A 42 3.80 4.24 -11.19
CA LEU A 42 4.11 3.98 -9.78
C LEU A 42 5.29 4.82 -9.28
N GLY A 43 6.36 4.91 -10.08
CA GLY A 43 7.52 5.74 -9.76
C GLY A 43 7.16 7.23 -9.64
N ALA A 44 6.40 7.74 -10.61
CA ALA A 44 5.92 9.13 -10.59
C ALA A 44 5.01 9.41 -9.39
N ALA A 45 4.08 8.50 -9.07
CA ALA A 45 3.21 8.62 -7.91
C ALA A 45 4.01 8.60 -6.59
N GLY A 46 5.03 7.75 -6.49
CA GLY A 46 5.92 7.70 -5.33
C GLY A 46 6.69 9.01 -5.13
N ILE A 47 7.29 9.56 -6.19
CA ILE A 47 7.99 10.86 -6.14
C ILE A 47 7.01 11.97 -5.77
N TYR A 48 5.81 11.97 -6.34
CA TYR A 48 4.76 12.94 -6.03
C TYR A 48 4.43 12.93 -4.54
N HIS A 49 4.14 11.76 -3.96
CA HIS A 49 3.82 11.63 -2.53
C HIS A 49 4.98 12.07 -1.62
N LEU A 50 6.22 11.77 -2.02
CA LEU A 50 7.39 12.18 -1.25
C LEU A 50 7.53 13.69 -1.26
N LEU A 51 7.45 14.33 -2.44
CA LEU A 51 7.50 15.80 -2.56
C LEU A 51 6.34 16.50 -1.86
N ASP A 52 5.17 15.86 -1.80
CA ASP A 52 3.96 16.44 -1.22
C ASP A 52 4.05 16.60 0.30
N PHE A 53 4.65 15.63 1.00
CA PHE A 53 4.72 15.63 2.47
C PHE A 53 6.12 15.89 3.06
N PHE A 54 7.17 15.82 2.25
CA PHE A 54 8.54 16.03 2.73
C PHE A 54 8.78 17.48 3.17
N GLY A 55 9.30 17.66 4.39
CA GLY A 55 9.61 18.97 4.95
C GLY A 55 8.39 19.82 5.33
N MET A 56 7.17 19.30 5.22
CA MET A 56 5.97 20.06 5.60
C MET A 56 5.86 20.20 7.12
N PRO A 57 5.57 21.42 7.63
CA PRO A 57 5.46 21.67 9.05
C PRO A 57 4.24 20.93 9.63
N VAL A 58 4.38 20.47 10.88
CA VAL A 58 3.25 19.93 11.64
C VAL A 58 2.47 21.09 12.23
N ALA A 59 1.22 21.25 11.81
CA ALA A 59 0.29 22.21 12.39
C ALA A 59 -0.58 21.51 13.45
N SER A 60 -1.12 22.28 14.39
CA SER A 60 -2.09 21.79 15.37
C SER A 60 -3.40 22.54 15.20
N ARG A 61 -4.53 21.82 15.27
CA ARG A 61 -5.87 22.43 15.25
C ARG A 61 -6.84 21.57 16.05
N GLU A 62 -7.86 22.21 16.60
CA GLU A 62 -9.03 21.50 17.12
C GLU A 62 -9.76 20.77 15.98
N GLY A 63 -10.11 19.51 16.24
CA GLY A 63 -10.90 18.67 15.36
C GLY A 63 -11.88 17.83 16.16
N THR A 64 -12.89 17.30 15.49
CA THR A 64 -13.94 16.49 16.10
C THR A 64 -13.72 15.03 15.73
N VAL A 65 -13.83 14.14 16.71
CA VAL A 65 -13.78 12.69 16.46
C VAL A 65 -15.08 12.25 15.80
N ARG A 66 -15.02 11.77 14.57
CA ARG A 66 -16.19 11.29 13.83
C ARG A 66 -16.51 9.85 14.19
N ASP A 67 -15.50 9.00 14.12
CA ASP A 67 -15.66 7.56 14.31
C ASP A 67 -14.44 6.92 14.99
N LYS A 68 -14.65 5.69 15.46
CA LYS A 68 -13.70 4.91 16.24
C LYS A 68 -13.72 3.47 15.77
N ALA A 69 -12.57 2.95 15.37
CA ALA A 69 -12.41 1.58 14.93
C ALA A 69 -11.40 0.83 15.81
N PHE A 70 -11.77 -0.36 16.27
CA PHE A 70 -10.86 -1.29 16.93
C PHE A 70 -10.66 -2.52 16.05
N ARG A 71 -9.40 -2.89 15.82
CA ARG A 71 -9.02 -4.14 15.16
C ARG A 71 -8.25 -5.02 16.14
N PRO A 72 -8.77 -6.21 16.48
CA PRO A 72 -8.08 -7.13 17.37
C PRO A 72 -6.83 -7.70 16.68
N ALA A 73 -5.86 -8.11 17.49
CA ALA A 73 -4.64 -8.75 17.04
C ALA A 73 -4.95 -10.01 16.21
N TYR A 74 -4.24 -10.17 15.10
CA TYR A 74 -4.38 -11.32 14.22
C TYR A 74 -3.02 -11.76 13.66
N THR A 75 -2.93 -13.02 13.30
CA THR A 75 -1.74 -13.58 12.66
C THR A 75 -2.05 -13.88 11.20
N GLU A 76 -1.26 -13.30 10.31
CA GLU A 76 -1.31 -13.60 8.87
C GLU A 76 -0.16 -14.55 8.51
N TYR A 77 -0.42 -15.51 7.62
CA TYR A 77 0.62 -16.42 7.13
C TYR A 77 0.97 -16.06 5.70
N ILE A 78 2.19 -15.55 5.49
CA ILE A 78 2.72 -15.33 4.15
C ILE A 78 3.59 -16.52 3.74
N TYR A 79 3.58 -16.89 2.46
CA TYR A 79 4.45 -17.95 1.95
C TYR A 79 5.69 -17.34 1.34
N VAL A 80 6.84 -17.57 1.97
CA VAL A 80 8.14 -17.15 1.45
C VAL A 80 8.79 -18.33 0.76
N TYR A 81 9.09 -18.17 -0.53
CA TYR A 81 9.78 -19.19 -1.31
C TYR A 81 11.27 -19.21 -0.96
N ASN A 82 11.77 -20.37 -0.53
CA ASN A 82 13.20 -20.59 -0.30
C ASN A 82 13.82 -21.30 -1.51
N ALA A 83 14.70 -20.60 -2.23
CA ALA A 83 15.33 -21.13 -3.42
C ALA A 83 16.34 -22.26 -3.14
N ALA A 84 16.93 -22.32 -1.94
CA ALA A 84 17.90 -23.34 -1.56
C ALA A 84 17.23 -24.70 -1.29
N THR A 85 16.06 -24.69 -0.63
CA THR A 85 15.29 -25.90 -0.34
C THR A 85 14.20 -26.19 -1.37
N LYS A 86 13.96 -25.27 -2.31
CA LYS A 86 12.87 -25.32 -3.32
C LYS A 86 11.49 -25.55 -2.69
N THR A 87 11.28 -25.00 -1.50
CA THR A 87 10.03 -25.12 -0.74
C THR A 87 9.50 -23.75 -0.34
N SER A 88 8.18 -23.61 -0.26
CA SER A 88 7.53 -22.43 0.29
C SER A 88 7.25 -22.65 1.77
N MET A 89 7.83 -21.81 2.61
CA MET A 89 7.67 -21.90 4.07
C MET A 89 6.64 -20.87 4.54
N PRO A 90 5.57 -21.28 5.27
CA PRO A 90 4.66 -20.33 5.87
C PRO A 90 5.40 -19.55 6.96
N THR A 91 5.44 -18.23 6.83
CA THR A 91 6.05 -17.31 7.78
C THR A 91 4.93 -16.55 8.48
N PRO A 92 4.76 -16.72 9.81
CA PRO A 92 3.74 -15.99 10.55
C PRO A 92 4.16 -14.52 10.70
N ILE A 93 3.25 -13.61 10.35
CA ILE A 93 3.33 -12.19 10.66
C ILE A 93 2.29 -11.90 11.72
N PHE A 94 2.74 -11.44 12.88
CA PHE A 94 1.86 -11.03 13.96
C PHE A 94 1.51 -9.55 13.82
N HIS A 95 0.21 -9.26 13.78
CA HIS A 95 -0.31 -7.90 13.80
C HIS A 95 -0.89 -7.61 15.20
N PRO A 96 -0.36 -6.62 15.94
CA PRO A 96 -0.87 -6.25 17.25
C PRO A 96 -2.25 -5.57 17.16
N ASP A 97 -2.91 -5.44 18.31
CA ASP A 97 -4.13 -4.66 18.44
C ASP A 97 -3.95 -3.24 17.91
N ARG A 98 -4.94 -2.75 17.15
CA ARG A 98 -4.91 -1.42 16.57
C ARG A 98 -6.19 -0.65 16.92
N TRP A 99 -6.02 0.51 17.55
CA TRP A 99 -7.09 1.46 17.83
C TRP A 99 -6.93 2.65 16.90
N THR A 100 -7.93 2.89 16.07
CA THR A 100 -7.90 3.96 15.07
C THR A 100 -9.04 4.95 15.35
N LEU A 101 -8.74 6.25 15.28
CA LEU A 101 -9.72 7.33 15.37
C LEU A 101 -9.83 8.02 14.02
N ASP A 102 -11.05 8.27 13.54
CA ASP A 102 -11.29 9.15 12.41
C ASP A 102 -11.58 10.57 12.92
N VAL A 103 -10.76 11.53 12.50
CA VAL A 103 -10.76 12.90 13.04
C VAL A 103 -10.99 13.89 11.92
N ASP A 104 -12.00 14.75 12.10
CA ASP A 104 -12.30 15.85 11.19
C ASP A 104 -11.82 17.17 11.76
N ILE A 105 -10.90 17.83 11.07
CA ILE A 105 -10.32 19.11 11.46
C ILE A 105 -10.96 20.31 10.74
N GLY A 106 -12.15 20.09 10.14
CA GLY A 106 -12.96 21.11 9.45
C GLY A 106 -12.46 21.49 8.05
N ILE A 107 -11.21 21.18 7.73
CA ILE A 107 -10.63 21.28 6.37
C ILE A 107 -10.50 19.92 5.69
N GLY A 108 -10.81 18.83 6.41
CA GLY A 108 -10.78 17.45 5.93
C GLY A 108 -10.71 16.47 7.11
N SER A 109 -10.87 15.18 6.80
CA SER A 109 -10.83 14.09 7.77
C SER A 109 -9.73 13.08 7.41
N ASP A 110 -9.11 12.51 8.44
CA ASP A 110 -8.15 11.42 8.29
C ASP A 110 -8.13 10.51 9.52
N SER A 111 -7.65 9.29 9.33
CA SER A 111 -7.59 8.25 10.36
C SER A 111 -6.21 8.17 11.00
N VAL A 112 -6.16 8.12 12.32
CA VAL A 112 -4.91 8.06 13.10
C VAL A 112 -4.93 6.91 14.10
N ASP A 113 -3.80 6.20 14.20
CA ASP A 113 -3.62 5.15 15.20
C ASP A 113 -3.26 5.75 16.56
N VAL A 114 -3.94 5.28 17.61
CA VAL A 114 -3.79 5.76 18.98
C VAL A 114 -3.57 4.60 19.96
N THR A 115 -3.20 4.93 21.19
CA THR A 115 -3.13 3.95 22.28
C THR A 115 -4.53 3.58 22.75
N GLY A 116 -4.71 2.33 23.23
CA GLY A 116 -6.00 1.89 23.80
C GLY A 116 -6.49 2.77 24.95
N SER A 117 -5.58 3.23 25.82
CA SER A 117 -5.92 4.14 26.93
C SER A 117 -6.40 5.52 26.48
N PHE A 118 -5.95 6.00 25.32
CA PHE A 118 -6.46 7.24 24.73
C PHE A 118 -7.80 6.97 24.02
N TYR A 119 -7.89 5.87 23.29
CA TYR A 119 -9.11 5.43 22.61
C TYR A 119 -10.29 5.34 23.59
N GLU A 120 -10.13 4.71 24.75
CA GLU A 120 -11.24 4.56 25.72
C GLU A 120 -11.74 5.89 26.30
N LYS A 121 -10.86 6.89 26.43
CA LYS A 121 -11.21 8.20 27.01
C LYS A 121 -11.95 9.11 26.05
N VAL A 122 -11.70 8.95 24.76
CA VAL A 122 -12.21 9.84 23.72
C VAL A 122 -13.60 9.37 23.26
N VAL A 123 -14.55 10.30 23.17
CA VAL A 123 -15.94 10.02 22.78
C VAL A 123 -16.18 10.51 21.36
N CYS A 124 -16.93 9.76 20.54
CA CYS A 124 -17.33 10.28 19.22
C CYS A 124 -18.11 11.59 19.40
N GLY A 125 -17.77 12.60 18.60
CA GLY A 125 -18.29 13.96 18.70
C GLY A 125 -17.52 14.86 19.66
N SER A 126 -16.55 14.35 20.43
CA SER A 126 -15.70 15.21 21.28
C SER A 126 -14.68 15.98 20.45
N SER A 127 -14.39 17.21 20.89
CA SER A 127 -13.30 18.01 20.32
C SER A 127 -11.96 17.58 20.90
N ILE A 128 -10.95 17.45 20.03
CA ILE A 128 -9.57 17.08 20.38
C ILE A 128 -8.59 17.94 19.58
N VAL A 129 -7.37 18.10 20.07
CA VAL A 129 -6.31 18.79 19.32
C VAL A 129 -5.59 17.78 18.44
N ALA A 130 -5.78 17.89 17.13
CA ALA A 130 -5.11 17.07 16.13
C ALA A 130 -3.86 17.78 15.59
N GLN A 131 -2.77 17.03 15.49
CA GLN A 131 -1.55 17.40 14.80
C GLN A 131 -1.59 16.85 13.39
N TYR A 132 -1.51 17.73 12.39
CA TYR A 132 -1.67 17.35 11.00
C TYR A 132 -0.61 18.01 10.11
N LYS A 133 -0.36 17.37 8.97
CA LYS A 133 0.40 17.93 7.86
C LYS A 133 -0.54 18.11 6.68
N VAL A 134 -0.37 19.20 5.94
CA VAL A 134 -1.06 19.43 4.68
C VAL A 134 -0.07 19.17 3.55
N GLY A 135 -0.45 18.35 2.58
CA GLY A 135 0.33 18.12 1.37
C GLY A 135 0.48 19.41 0.57
N ARG A 136 1.71 19.73 0.15
CA ARG A 136 2.03 20.97 -0.58
C ARG A 136 1.33 21.08 -1.94
N ILE A 137 1.16 19.95 -2.61
CA ILE A 137 0.64 19.82 -3.97
C ILE A 137 -0.78 19.25 -3.95
N SER A 138 -1.03 18.20 -3.16
CA SER A 138 -2.35 17.55 -3.12
C SER A 138 -3.37 18.29 -2.26
N GLY A 139 -2.91 19.14 -1.33
CA GLY A 139 -3.77 19.74 -0.31
C GLY A 139 -4.39 18.74 0.66
N ARG A 140 -4.02 17.44 0.58
CA ARG A 140 -4.56 16.41 1.46
C ARG A 140 -4.00 16.57 2.86
N ILE A 141 -4.84 16.28 3.83
CA ILE A 141 -4.49 16.30 5.24
C ILE A 141 -4.02 14.91 5.63
N ASN A 142 -2.94 14.85 6.40
CA ASN A 142 -2.46 13.65 7.06
C ASN A 142 -2.42 13.95 8.57
N VAL A 143 -3.25 13.26 9.35
CA VAL A 143 -3.27 13.42 10.81
C VAL A 143 -2.17 12.56 11.41
N THR A 144 -1.12 13.21 11.87
CA THR A 144 0.09 12.56 12.41
C THR A 144 0.00 12.24 13.91
N GLY A 145 -0.96 12.83 14.62
CA GLY A 145 -1.13 12.60 16.05
C GLY A 145 -2.30 13.37 16.63
N VAL A 146 -2.72 12.98 17.83
CA VAL A 146 -3.85 13.58 18.54
C VAL A 146 -3.53 13.75 20.02
N ARG A 147 -4.08 14.81 20.62
CA ARG A 147 -4.00 15.13 22.04
C ARG A 147 -5.38 15.57 22.53
N ALA A 148 -5.75 15.09 23.72
CA ALA A 148 -6.96 15.50 24.42
C ALA A 148 -6.64 16.66 25.37
#